data_AF-A0A5C9CVL7-F1
#
_entry.id   AF-A0A5C9CVL7-F1
#
_cell.length_a   1.000
_cell.length_b   1.000
_cell.length_c   1.000
_cell.angle_alpha   90.00
_cell.angle_beta   90.00
_cell.angle_gamma   90.00
#
_symmetry.space_group_name_H-M   'P 1'
#
loop_
_entity.id
_entity.type
_entity.pdbx_description
1 polymer ?
#
loop_
_entity_poly.entity_id
_entity_poly.type
_entity_poly.pdbx_seq_one_letter_code
_entity_poly.pdbx_strand_id
1 'polypeptide(L)' 'HLLVHGALHAQGWDHDEEEDAQVMELRESEIMARLGFDNPY' A
#
# COMPACT_ATOMS: atom_id res chain seq x y z
N HIS A 1 3.78 -7.02 2.25
CA HIS A 1 3.37 -5.82 2.97
C HIS A 1 4.55 -4.87 3.09
N LEU A 2 5.40 -4.94 4.13
CA LEU A 2 6.45 -3.93 4.40
C LEU A 2 7.35 -3.48 3.23
N LEU A 3 7.77 -4.37 2.32
CA LEU A 3 8.55 -3.96 1.14
C LEU A 3 7.71 -3.18 0.11
N VAL A 4 6.44 -3.56 -0.08
CA VAL A 4 5.49 -2.84 -0.95
C VAL A 4 5.18 -1.49 -0.31
N HIS A 5 4.83 -1.49 0.97
CA HIS A 5 4.59 -0.29 1.78
C HIS A 5 5.76 0.70 1.71
N GLY A 6 6.98 0.26 2.02
CA GLY A 6 8.18 1.10 1.95
C GLY A 6 8.50 1.59 0.54
N ALA A 7 8.24 0.79 -0.49
CA ALA A 7 8.40 1.22 -1.88
C ALA A 7 7.37 2.27 -2.30
N LEU A 8 6.14 2.21 -1.78
CA LEU A 8 5.11 3.24 -2.01
C LEU A 8 5.52 4.55 -1.34
N HIS A 9 5.99 4.51 -0.09
CA HIS A 9 6.56 5.70 0.55
C HIS A 9 7.74 6.30 -0.22
N ALA A 10 8.66 5.46 -0.72
CA ALA A 10 9.78 5.94 -1.54
C ALA A 10 9.34 6.58 -2.87
N GLN A 11 8.13 6.27 -3.35
CA GLN A 11 7.50 6.89 -4.53
C GLN A 11 6.70 8.16 -4.19
N GLY A 12 6.65 8.57 -2.92
CA GLY A 12 5.93 9.75 -2.44
C GLY A 12 4.47 9.51 -2.09
N TRP A 13 4.05 8.25 -1.95
CA TRP A 13 2.76 7.93 -1.34
C TRP A 13 2.86 8.14 0.16
N ASP A 14 1.79 8.63 0.77
CA ASP A 14 1.72 8.85 2.20
C ASP A 14 0.36 8.41 2.74
N HIS A 15 0.26 8.33 4.07
CA HIS A 15 -0.92 7.88 4.79
C HIS A 15 -1.14 8.67 6.10
N ASP A 16 -0.63 9.90 6.17
CA ASP A 16 -0.82 10.80 7.33
C ASP A 16 -2.28 11.25 7.51
N GLU A 17 -3.02 11.41 6.40
CA GLU A 17 -4.45 11.72 6.36
C GLU A 17 -5.27 10.45 6.05
N GLU A 18 -6.48 10.34 6.59
CA GLU A 18 -7.32 9.14 6.42
C GLU A 18 -7.67 8.84 4.95
N GLU A 19 -7.89 9.89 4.16
CA GLU A 19 -8.16 9.76 2.73
C GLU A 19 -6.92 9.23 1.98
N ASP A 20 -5.73 9.77 2.26
CA ASP A 20 -4.48 9.35 1.64
C ASP A 20 -4.13 7.90 2.03
N ALA A 21 -4.37 7.54 3.29
CA ALA A 21 -4.23 6.17 3.79
C ALA A 21 -5.10 5.21 2.97
N GLN A 22 -6.40 5.47 2.82
CA GLN A 22 -7.28 4.59 2.05
C GLN A 22 -6.80 4.38 0.61
N VAL A 23 -6.28 5.43 -0.04
CA VAL A 23 -5.75 5.31 -1.40
C VAL A 23 -4.47 4.46 -1.42
N MET A 24 -3.54 4.69 -0.49
CA MET A 24 -2.29 3.93 -0.38
C MET A 24 -2.55 2.45 -0.02
N GLU A 25 -3.47 2.17 0.89
CA GLU A 25 -3.85 0.82 1.34
C GLU A 25 -4.52 0.03 0.21
N LEU A 26 -5.42 0.65 -0.56
CA LEU A 26 -6.00 0.03 -1.75
C LEU A 26 -4.91 -0.34 -2.76
N ARG A 27 -3.98 0.57 -3.00
CA ARG A 27 -2.86 0.34 -3.92
C ARG A 27 -1.94 -0.78 -3.44
N GLU A 28 -1.65 -0.83 -2.14
CA GLU A 28 -0.87 -1.91 -1.54
C GLU A 28 -1.59 -3.25 -1.68
N SER A 29 -2.90 -3.30 -1.43
CA SER A 29 -3.73 -4.50 -1.59
C SER A 29 -3.71 -5.03 -3.02
N GLU A 30 -3.82 -4.16 -4.02
CA GLU A 30 -3.71 -4.52 -5.44
C GLU A 30 -2.36 -5.15 -5.79
N ILE A 31 -1.26 -4.58 -5.26
CA ILE A 31 0.10 -5.09 -5.51
C ILE A 31 0.29 -6.45 -4.83
N MET A 32 -0.16 -6.60 -3.58
CA MET A 32 -0.07 -7.85 -2.83
C MET A 32 -0.80 -8.99 -3.55
N ALA A 33 -2.03 -8.74 -4.02
CA ALA A 33 -2.80 -9.70 -4.79
C ALA A 33 -2.09 -10.14 -6.08
N ARG A 34 -1.47 -9.19 -6.82
CA ARG A 34 -0.69 -9.50 -8.03
C ARG A 34 0.57 -10.32 -7.75
N LEU A 35 1.14 -10.17 -6.56
CA LEU A 35 2.28 -10.96 -6.09
C LEU A 35 1.87 -12.33 -5.50
N GLY A 36 0.56 -12.63 -5.42
CA GLY A 36 0.03 -13.88 -4.89
C GLY A 36 -0.01 -13.95 -3.36
N PHE A 37 0.02 -12.80 -2.69
CA PHE A 37 -0.15 -12.69 -1.24
C PHE A 37 -1.55 -12.22 -0.88
N ASP A 38 -2.01 -12.60 0.31
CA ASP A 38 -3.29 -12.14 0.86
C ASP A 38 -3.28 -10.63 1.13
N ASN A 39 -4.49 -10.06 1.23
CA ASN A 39 -4.67 -8.65 1.60
C ASN A 39 -4.13 -8.42 3.03
N PRO A 40 -3.19 -7.47 3.23
CA PRO A 40 -2.66 -7.17 4.56
C PRO A 40 -3.57 -6.31 5.44
N TYR A 41 -4.72 -5.85 4.93
CA TYR A 41 -5.73 -5.03 5.62
C TYR A 41 -7.06 -5.77 5.81
#